data_AF-A0AAI8YCN4-F1
#
_entry.id   AF-A0AAI8YCN4-F1
#
_cell.length_a   1.000
_cell.length_b   1.000
_cell.length_c   1.000
_cell.angle_alpha   90.00
_cell.angle_beta   90.00
_cell.angle_gamma   90.00
#
_symmetry.space_group_name_H-M   'P 1'
#
loop_
_entity.id
_entity.type
_entity.pdbx_description
1 polymer ?
#
loop_
_entity_poly.entity_id
_entity_poly.type
_entity_poly.pdbx_seq_one_letter_code
_entity_poly.pdbx_strand_id
1 'polypeptide(L)'
;MGSSNSTPTSSTPRRGGGGDRNWVGIEPGIDQITLNEDPTFFRPQDEFARDYVEDIFIVEGARRGGRCGAGAYAYRKSGIEHGPFYTEKGCLMFIVPDEA
;
A
#
# COMPACT_ATOMS: atom_id res chain seq x y z
N MET A 1 -52.61 -7.26 -16.75
CA MET A 1 -51.59 -6.86 -17.76
C MET A 1 -50.98 -5.55 -17.28
N GLY A 2 -49.88 -5.47 -16.53
CA GLY A 2 -48.74 -6.37 -16.42
C GLY A 2 -47.62 -5.89 -17.36
N SER A 3 -46.86 -4.86 -16.97
CA SER A 3 -45.49 -4.59 -17.46
C SER A 3 -44.81 -3.57 -16.54
N SER A 4 -44.03 -4.12 -15.61
CA SER A 4 -43.09 -3.44 -14.72
C SER A 4 -41.86 -2.99 -15.49
N ASN A 5 -41.50 -1.70 -15.38
CA ASN A 5 -40.19 -1.21 -15.78
C ASN A 5 -39.23 -1.37 -14.60
N SER A 6 -38.39 -2.39 -14.64
CA SER A 6 -37.28 -2.60 -13.70
C SER A 6 -35.98 -2.66 -14.49
N THR A 7 -35.31 -1.51 -14.58
CA THR A 7 -33.89 -1.44 -14.94
C THR A 7 -33.07 -2.00 -13.77
N PRO A 8 -32.20 -3.00 -13.97
CA PRO A 8 -31.32 -3.45 -12.89
C PRO A 8 -30.23 -2.40 -12.68
N THR A 9 -30.31 -1.66 -11.58
CA THR A 9 -29.19 -0.88 -11.04
C THR A 9 -28.14 -1.87 -10.53
N SER A 10 -27.24 -2.29 -11.40
CA SER A 10 -25.97 -2.92 -11.02
C SER A 10 -25.02 -1.84 -10.51
N SER A 11 -25.38 -1.21 -9.39
CA SER A 11 -24.41 -0.48 -8.59
C SER A 11 -23.63 -1.52 -7.81
N THR A 12 -22.57 -2.06 -8.41
CA THR A 12 -21.48 -2.64 -7.62
C THR A 12 -21.19 -1.63 -6.51
N PRO A 13 -21.20 -2.02 -5.21
CA PRO A 13 -20.83 -1.10 -4.17
C PRO A 13 -19.42 -0.64 -4.50
N ARG A 14 -19.23 0.66 -4.76
CA ARG A 14 -17.90 1.24 -4.57
C ARG A 14 -17.57 0.91 -3.13
N ARG A 15 -16.62 -0.01 -2.93
CA ARG A 15 -16.10 -0.39 -1.62
C ARG A 15 -15.33 0.82 -1.08
N GLY A 16 -16.08 1.84 -0.69
CA GLY A 16 -15.61 2.93 0.13
C GLY A 16 -15.45 2.39 1.54
N GLY A 17 -14.41 1.60 1.75
CA GLY A 17 -13.96 1.20 3.08
C GLY A 17 -13.34 2.42 3.75
N GLY A 18 -14.20 3.31 4.28
CA GLY A 18 -13.81 4.28 5.28
C GLY A 18 -13.77 3.60 6.65
N GLY A 19 -12.85 2.66 6.84
CA GLY A 19 -12.40 2.33 8.20
C GLY A 19 -11.71 3.56 8.79
N ASP A 20 -11.56 3.62 10.12
CA ASP A 20 -10.83 4.70 10.77
C ASP A 20 -9.37 4.72 10.25
N ARG A 21 -9.10 5.64 9.32
CA ARG A 21 -7.80 5.82 8.69
C ARG A 21 -6.90 6.58 9.64
N ASN A 22 -6.34 5.86 10.60
CA ASN A 22 -5.42 6.39 11.59
C ASN A 22 -3.98 5.98 11.26
N TRP A 23 -3.06 6.89 11.56
CA TRP A 23 -1.64 6.57 11.61
C TRP A 23 -1.37 5.67 12.81
N VAL A 24 -0.66 4.57 12.58
CA VAL A 24 -0.27 3.59 13.60
C VAL A 24 1.24 3.41 13.54
N GLY A 25 1.92 3.59 14.67
CA GLY A 25 3.35 3.33 14.79
C GLY A 25 3.63 1.83 14.69
N ILE A 26 4.45 1.44 13.71
CA ILE A 26 4.83 0.03 13.47
C ILE A 26 6.26 -0.27 13.92
N GLU A 27 7.13 0.74 13.91
CA GLU A 27 8.53 0.69 14.34
C GLU A 27 8.95 2.08 14.86
N PRO A 28 10.06 2.22 15.62
CA PRO A 28 10.55 3.53 16.06
C PRO A 28 10.78 4.50 14.88
N GLY A 29 9.96 5.56 14.82
CA GLY A 29 10.04 6.58 13.78
C GLY A 29 9.35 6.20 12.46
N ILE A 30 8.56 5.12 12.43
CA ILE A 30 7.77 4.69 11.27
C ILE A 30 6.31 4.54 11.66
N ASP A 31 5.47 5.38 11.06
CA ASP A 31 4.01 5.31 11.15
C ASP A 31 3.41 4.83 9.81
N GLN A 32 2.34 4.05 9.88
CA GLN A 32 1.62 3.54 8.71
C GLN A 32 0.13 3.88 8.80
N ILE A 33 -0.46 4.16 7.64
CA ILE A 33 -1.91 4.25 7.47
C ILE A 33 -2.36 3.23 6.42
N THR A 34 -3.34 2.40 6.75
CA THR A 34 -3.91 1.44 5.79
C THR A 34 -5.02 2.14 5.02
N LEU A 35 -4.83 2.35 3.71
CA LEU A 35 -5.84 2.99 2.86
C LEU A 35 -6.90 2.01 2.34
N ASN A 36 -6.49 0.76 2.08
CA ASN A 36 -7.34 -0.34 1.66
C ASN A 36 -6.71 -1.65 2.13
N GLU A 37 -7.54 -2.67 2.34
CA GLU A 37 -7.12 -4.01 2.71
C GLU A 37 -7.94 -5.04 1.94
N ASP A 38 -7.24 -6.05 1.44
CA ASP A 38 -7.84 -7.31 1.05
C ASP A 38 -7.63 -8.30 2.21
N PRO A 39 -8.69 -8.73 2.92
CA PRO A 39 -8.54 -9.65 4.04
C PRO A 39 -8.04 -11.04 3.61
N THR A 40 -8.05 -11.38 2.32
CA THR A 40 -7.46 -12.64 1.83
C THR A 40 -5.97 -12.53 1.54
N PHE A 41 -5.42 -11.32 1.43
CA PHE A 41 -3.99 -11.11 1.23
C PHE A 41 -3.23 -11.31 2.54
N PHE A 42 -2.65 -12.50 2.72
CA PHE A 42 -1.86 -12.83 3.89
C PHE A 42 -0.46 -12.21 3.78
N ARG A 43 -0.10 -11.32 4.70
CA ARG A 43 1.27 -10.82 4.86
C ARG A 43 1.97 -11.62 5.96
N PRO A 44 2.96 -12.45 5.65
CA PRO A 44 3.85 -12.99 6.68
C PRO A 44 4.52 -11.81 7.38
N GLN A 45 4.38 -11.72 8.71
CA GLN A 45 5.01 -10.65 9.50
C GLN A 45 6.52 -10.87 9.71
N ASP A 46 7.06 -12.04 9.31
CA ASP A 46 8.43 -12.44 9.62
C ASP A 46 9.41 -12.29 8.45
N GLU A 47 10.31 -11.32 8.66
CA GLU A 47 11.75 -11.23 8.38
C GLU A 47 12.35 -11.67 7.02
N PHE A 48 12.68 -10.64 6.23
CA PHE A 48 13.66 -10.55 5.14
C PHE A 48 13.32 -11.11 3.76
N ALA A 49 12.48 -12.13 3.63
CA ALA A 49 11.98 -12.58 2.32
C ALA A 49 10.48 -12.28 2.18
N ARG A 50 10.16 -11.12 1.58
CA ARG A 50 8.78 -10.79 1.24
C ARG A 50 8.38 -11.60 0.01
N ASP A 51 7.51 -12.59 0.19
CA ASP A 51 6.94 -13.38 -0.92
C ASP A 51 5.77 -12.66 -1.59
N TYR A 52 5.98 -11.38 -1.91
CA TYR A 52 5.00 -10.54 -2.56
C TYR A 52 5.70 -9.46 -3.37
N VAL A 53 4.99 -8.95 -4.37
CA VAL A 53 5.45 -7.84 -5.18
C VAL A 53 5.09 -6.53 -4.49
N GLU A 54 5.93 -5.51 -4.61
CA GLU A 54 5.63 -4.17 -4.10
C GLU A 54 5.81 -3.09 -5.17
N ASP A 55 4.77 -2.29 -5.33
CA ASP A 55 4.84 -0.98 -5.97
C ASP A 55 5.01 0.11 -4.92
N ILE A 56 6.03 0.96 -5.11
CA ILE A 56 6.38 2.01 -4.16
C ILE A 56 6.46 3.33 -4.89
N PHE A 57 5.70 4.31 -4.40
CA PHE A 57 5.76 5.68 -4.87
C PHE A 57 6.14 6.61 -3.71
N ILE A 58 7.15 7.45 -3.91
CA ILE A 58 7.57 8.43 -2.90
C ILE A 58 6.78 9.72 -3.12
N VAL A 59 5.93 10.05 -2.15
CA VAL A 59 5.09 11.25 -2.20
C VAL A 59 5.90 12.47 -1.76
N GLU A 60 6.64 12.35 -0.65
CA GLU A 60 7.40 13.45 -0.07
C GLU A 60 8.74 12.97 0.51
N GLY A 61 9.68 13.90 0.63
CA GLY A 61 11.00 13.64 1.17
C GLY A 61 11.86 12.79 0.22
N ALA A 62 12.83 12.09 0.80
CA ALA A 62 13.73 11.24 0.04
C ALA A 62 14.32 10.14 0.91
N ARG A 63 14.67 9.03 0.26
CA ARG A 63 15.46 7.95 0.85
C ARG A 63 16.94 8.15 0.48
N ARG A 64 17.84 8.00 1.45
CA ARG A 64 19.29 8.13 1.19
C ARG A 64 19.77 6.95 0.33
N GLY A 65 20.52 7.26 -0.74
CA GLY A 65 20.83 6.34 -1.84
C GLY A 65 20.73 6.97 -3.24
N GLY A 66 20.35 8.25 -3.32
CA GLY A 66 20.63 9.13 -4.46
C GLY A 66 19.68 9.07 -5.65
N ARG A 67 18.66 8.18 -5.66
CA ARG A 67 17.73 8.06 -6.82
C ARG A 67 16.23 8.01 -6.47
N CYS A 68 15.88 8.11 -5.19
CA CYS A 68 14.51 7.91 -4.74
C CYS A 68 14.05 9.09 -3.86
N GLY A 69 13.75 10.22 -4.50
CA GLY A 69 13.07 11.38 -3.89
C GLY A 69 11.59 11.42 -4.24
N ALA A 70 10.88 12.46 -3.81
CA ALA A 70 9.50 12.73 -4.19
C ALA A 70 9.30 12.58 -5.72
N GLY A 71 8.25 11.87 -6.12
CA GLY A 71 7.95 11.51 -7.51
C GLY A 71 8.65 10.25 -8.01
N ALA A 72 9.58 9.66 -7.25
CA ALA A 72 10.20 8.40 -7.65
C ALA A 72 9.24 7.22 -7.46
N TYR A 73 9.33 6.27 -8.40
CA TYR A 73 8.63 5.01 -8.36
C TYR A 73 9.64 3.86 -8.35
N ALA A 74 9.33 2.80 -7.59
CA ALA A 74 10.11 1.57 -7.56
C ALA A 74 9.17 0.37 -7.58
N TYR A 75 9.48 -0.60 -8.44
CA TYR A 75 8.89 -1.92 -8.45
C TYR A 75 9.86 -2.90 -7.79
N ARG A 76 9.34 -3.78 -6.93
CA ARG A 76 10.14 -4.85 -6.31
C ARG A 76 9.44 -6.18 -6.52
N LYS A 77 10.18 -7.12 -7.11
CA LYS A 77 9.75 -8.51 -7.26
C LYS A 77 9.83 -9.23 -5.90
N SER A 78 8.99 -10.25 -5.72
CA SER A 78 9.10 -11.23 -4.62
C SER A 78 10.53 -11.77 -4.47
N GLY A 79 10.94 -12.00 -3.22
CA GLY A 79 12.24 -12.56 -2.86
C GLY A 79 13.40 -11.55 -2.84
N ILE A 80 13.14 -10.25 -3.01
CA ILE A 80 14.14 -9.20 -2.85
C ILE A 80 14.22 -8.78 -1.38
N GLU A 81 15.42 -8.83 -0.80
CA GLU A 81 15.65 -8.31 0.55
C GLU A 81 15.45 -6.79 0.62
N HIS A 82 14.83 -6.34 1.70
CA HIS A 82 14.56 -4.92 1.94
C HIS A 82 15.53 -4.32 2.95
N GLY A 83 15.93 -3.08 2.68
CA GLY A 83 16.59 -2.23 3.67
C GLY A 83 18.05 -2.59 3.99
N PRO A 84 18.65 -1.88 4.96
CA PRO A 84 18.02 -0.92 5.86
C PRO A 84 17.56 0.37 5.18
N PHE A 85 16.44 0.94 5.65
CA PHE A 85 15.92 2.21 5.17
C PHE A 85 16.42 3.35 6.06
N TYR A 86 16.92 4.42 5.44
CA TYR A 86 17.37 5.61 6.14
C TYR A 86 16.95 6.87 5.39
N THR A 87 16.55 7.88 6.15
CA THR A 87 16.24 9.22 5.68
C THR A 87 16.77 10.25 6.68
N GLU A 88 17.28 11.37 6.18
CA GLU A 88 17.77 12.47 7.01
C GLU A 88 16.62 13.36 7.51
N LYS A 89 15.53 13.47 6.74
CA LYS A 89 14.42 14.41 7.00
C LYS A 89 13.04 13.75 7.08
N GLY A 90 12.96 12.42 6.95
CA GLY A 90 11.70 11.70 6.76
C GLY A 90 11.38 11.48 5.27
N CYS A 91 10.44 10.57 5.03
CA CYS A 91 9.82 10.38 3.71
C CYS A 91 8.40 9.85 3.88
N LEU A 92 7.51 10.28 2.99
CA LEU A 92 6.17 9.73 2.86
C LEU A 92 6.11 8.85 1.61
N MET A 93 5.64 7.61 1.78
CA MET A 93 5.57 6.62 0.70
C MET A 93 4.15 6.06 0.60
N PHE A 94 3.73 5.80 -0.64
CA PHE A 94 2.61 4.95 -0.94
C PHE A 94 3.15 3.59 -1.37
N ILE A 95 2.70 2.52 -0.70
CA ILE A 95 3.17 1.15 -0.95
C ILE A 95 1.95 0.29 -1.25
N VAL A 96 1.97 -0.40 -2.38
CA VAL A 96 0.95 -1.39 -2.77
C VAL A 96 1.62 -2.75 -2.87
N PRO A 97 1.40 -3.60 -1.88
CA PRO A 97 1.74 -5.01 -1.95
C PRO A 97 0.69 -5.77 -2.74
N ASP A 98 1.15 -6.68 -3.58
CA ASP A 98 0.31 -7.56 -4.38
C ASP A 98 0.88 -8.98 -4.36
N GLU A 99 0.04 -9.96 -4.66
CA GLU A 99 0.48 -11.35 -4.82
C GLU A 99 1.54 -11.46 -5.93
N ALA A 100 2.51 -12.36 -5.74
CA ALA A 100 3.64 -12.52 -6.64
C ALA A 100 3.32 -13.31 -7.92
#